data_AF-A0A9D5CFC3-F1
#
_entry.id   AF-A0A9D5CFC3-F1
#
_cell.length_a   1.000
_cell.length_b   1.000
_cell.length_c   1.000
_cell.angle_alpha   90.00
_cell.angle_beta   90.00
_cell.angle_gamma   90.00
#
_symmetry.space_group_name_H-M   'P 1'
#
loop_
_entity.id
_entity.type
_entity.pdbx_description
1 polymer ?
#
loop_
_entity_poly.entity_id
_entity_poly.type
_entity_poly.pdbx_seq_one_letter_code
_entity_poly.pdbx_strand_id
1 'polypeptide(L)'
;MIVHTSLVYNLVIKFFCLLEMHPPLTLHRHPMCADIIEQFQKCHADHPISKFFGECTELKVKLDRCFRQEKALKRKANFEESKKLKERLQAYRKEMNEKSQD
;
A
#
# COMPACT_ATOMS: atom_id res chain seq x y z
N MET A 1 -10.81 -39.29 11.73
CA MET A 1 -9.50 -38.60 11.81
C MET A 1 -9.13 -37.82 10.53
N ILE A 2 -9.69 -38.16 9.36
CA ILE A 2 -9.39 -37.52 8.05
C ILE A 2 -9.99 -36.10 7.89
N VAL A 3 -11.15 -35.82 8.51
CA VAL A 3 -11.76 -34.48 8.48
C VAL A 3 -11.04 -33.47 9.37
N HIS A 4 -10.42 -33.95 10.46
CA HIS A 4 -9.63 -33.11 11.35
C HIS A 4 -8.32 -32.68 10.68
N THR A 5 -7.69 -33.56 9.89
CA THR A 5 -6.49 -33.22 9.11
C THR A 5 -6.77 -32.18 8.02
N SER A 6 -7.95 -32.18 7.39
CA SER A 6 -8.32 -31.18 6.35
C SER A 6 -8.66 -29.80 6.93
N LEU A 7 -9.36 -29.74 8.07
CA LEU A 7 -9.63 -28.49 8.79
C LEU A 7 -8.35 -27.87 9.38
N VAL A 8 -7.45 -28.70 9.93
CA VAL A 8 -6.14 -28.26 10.41
C VAL A 8 -5.24 -27.85 9.22
N TYR A 9 -5.30 -28.53 8.06
CA TYR A 9 -4.60 -28.09 6.84
C TYR A 9 -5.07 -26.71 6.37
N ASN A 10 -6.40 -26.49 6.29
CA ASN A 10 -6.97 -25.20 5.89
C ASN A 10 -6.66 -24.09 6.91
N LEU A 11 -6.65 -24.41 8.21
CA LEU A 11 -6.31 -23.48 9.28
C LEU A 11 -4.81 -23.12 9.27
N VAL A 12 -3.92 -24.10 9.03
CA VAL A 12 -2.47 -23.88 8.90
C VAL A 12 -2.14 -23.10 7.63
N ILE A 13 -2.80 -23.38 6.50
CA ILE A 13 -2.67 -22.58 5.26
C ILE A 13 -3.13 -21.14 5.50
N LYS A 14 -4.27 -20.94 6.18
CA LYS A 14 -4.77 -19.60 6.54
C LYS A 14 -3.82 -18.87 7.51
N PHE A 15 -3.24 -19.58 8.47
CA PHE A 15 -2.27 -19.05 9.42
C PHE A 15 -0.92 -18.69 8.77
N PHE A 16 -0.40 -19.54 7.87
CA PHE A 16 0.84 -19.30 7.11
C PHE A 16 0.65 -18.31 5.94
N CYS A 17 -0.60 -17.98 5.59
CA CYS A 17 -0.93 -16.86 4.72
C CYS A 17 -0.97 -15.52 5.48
N LEU A 18 -1.20 -15.55 6.80
CA LEU A 18 -1.16 -14.38 7.70
C LEU A 18 0.26 -14.05 8.20
N LEU A 19 1.15 -15.04 8.33
CA LEU A 19 2.51 -14.83 8.80
C LEU A 19 3.44 -14.42 7.63
N GLU A 20 3.67 -13.11 7.55
CA GLU A 20 4.90 -12.42 7.11
C GLU A 20 5.61 -12.83 5.80
N MET A 21 5.25 -12.12 4.73
CA MET A 21 6.20 -11.43 3.82
C MET A 21 5.62 -10.07 3.37
N HIS A 22 4.72 -9.45 4.14
CA HIS A 22 4.10 -8.18 3.73
C HIS A 22 3.69 -7.30 4.94
N PRO A 23 4.16 -6.05 5.07
CA PRO A 23 3.58 -5.10 6.03
C PRO A 23 2.09 -4.90 5.71
N PRO A 24 1.16 -4.73 6.66
CA PRO A 24 -0.29 -4.83 6.40
C PRO A 24 -0.69 -4.03 5.15
N LEU A 25 -1.04 -4.78 4.10
CA LEU A 25 -1.41 -4.29 2.78
C LEU A 25 -2.81 -3.69 2.93
N THR A 26 -2.86 -2.49 3.52
CA THR A 26 -4.12 -1.80 3.79
C THR A 26 -4.73 -1.38 2.45
N LEU A 27 -5.56 -2.26 1.89
CA LEU A 27 -6.23 -2.11 0.58
C LEU A 27 -6.90 -0.73 0.44
N HIS A 28 -7.45 -0.23 1.54
CA HIS A 28 -8.08 1.10 1.62
C HIS A 28 -7.13 2.28 1.30
N ARG A 29 -5.81 2.12 1.39
CA ARG A 29 -4.84 3.19 1.08
C ARG A 29 -4.43 3.24 -0.39
N HIS A 30 -4.75 2.21 -1.18
CA HIS A 30 -4.20 2.00 -2.51
C HIS A 30 -5.29 1.70 -3.56
N PRO A 31 -6.24 2.63 -3.80
CA PRO A 31 -7.38 2.38 -4.69
C PRO A 31 -6.96 2.09 -6.14
N MET A 32 -5.82 2.62 -6.61
CA MET A 32 -5.33 2.36 -7.98
C MET A 32 -4.70 0.99 -8.17
N CYS A 33 -4.32 0.30 -7.08
CA CYS A 33 -3.62 -0.97 -7.15
C CYS A 33 -4.46 -2.14 -6.61
N ALA A 34 -5.74 -1.91 -6.31
CA ALA A 34 -6.64 -2.88 -5.68
C ALA A 34 -6.74 -4.19 -6.47
N ASP A 35 -6.91 -4.11 -7.79
CA ASP A 35 -7.04 -5.28 -8.66
C ASP A 35 -5.78 -6.15 -8.66
N ILE A 36 -4.59 -5.53 -8.59
CA ILE A 36 -3.31 -6.24 -8.56
C ILE A 36 -3.10 -6.90 -7.20
N ILE A 37 -3.53 -6.23 -6.12
CA ILE A 37 -3.52 -6.79 -4.76
C ILE A 37 -4.38 -8.04 -4.68
N GLU A 38 -5.60 -8.00 -5.23
CA GLU A 38 -6.51 -9.15 -5.24
C GLU A 38 -5.90 -10.33 -6.00
N GLN A 39 -5.32 -10.10 -7.18
CA GLN A 39 -4.64 -11.14 -7.95
C GLN A 39 -3.44 -11.73 -7.21
N PHE A 40 -2.66 -10.89 -6.53
CA PHE A 40 -1.52 -11.34 -5.73
C PHE A 40 -1.96 -12.19 -4.54
N GLN A 41 -3.01 -11.78 -3.83
CA GLN A 41 -3.59 -12.55 -2.73
C GLN A 41 -4.16 -13.89 -3.21
N LYS A 42 -4.83 -13.89 -4.37
CA LYS A 42 -5.33 -15.11 -5.00
C LYS A 42 -4.20 -16.08 -5.35
N CYS A 43 -3.11 -15.59 -5.94
CA CYS A 43 -1.93 -16.41 -6.25
C CYS A 43 -1.33 -17.05 -4.99
N HIS A 44 -1.26 -16.30 -3.88
CA HIS A 44 -0.78 -16.81 -2.59
C HIS A 44 -1.74 -17.81 -1.92
N ALA A 45 -3.04 -17.66 -2.14
CA ALA A 45 -4.07 -18.58 -1.65
C ALA A 45 -4.05 -19.91 -2.43
N ASP A 46 -3.88 -19.84 -3.75
CA ASP A 46 -3.84 -21.01 -4.64
C ASP A 46 -2.52 -21.79 -4.48
N HIS A 47 -1.40 -21.10 -4.19
CA HIS A 47 -0.06 -21.69 -4.11
C HIS A 47 0.60 -21.48 -2.74
N PRO A 48 0.09 -22.10 -1.66
CA PRO A 48 0.60 -21.86 -0.30
C PRO A 48 2.05 -22.33 -0.07
N ILE A 49 2.53 -23.30 -0.85
CA ILE A 49 3.91 -23.83 -0.77
C ILE A 49 4.78 -23.20 -1.86
N SER A 50 4.29 -23.11 -3.10
CA SER A 50 5.05 -22.58 -4.23
C SER A 50 5.25 -21.06 -4.22
N LYS A 51 4.48 -20.31 -3.42
CA LYS A 51 4.75 -18.87 -3.17
C LYS A 51 6.17 -18.60 -2.67
N PHE A 52 6.79 -19.55 -1.98
CA PHE A 52 8.19 -19.46 -1.53
C PHE A 52 9.21 -19.75 -2.62
N PHE A 53 8.81 -20.44 -3.70
CA PHE A 53 9.66 -20.74 -4.86
C PHE A 53 9.56 -19.69 -5.97
N GLY A 54 8.77 -18.62 -5.76
CA GLY A 54 8.71 -17.48 -6.66
C GLY A 54 7.62 -17.55 -7.74
N GLU A 55 6.65 -18.45 -7.63
CA GLU A 55 5.55 -18.61 -8.60
C GLU A 55 4.72 -17.32 -8.77
N CYS A 56 4.59 -16.52 -7.71
CA CYS A 56 3.85 -15.25 -7.72
C CYS A 56 4.73 -13.99 -7.92
N THR A 57 6.00 -14.15 -8.32
CA THR A 57 6.98 -13.04 -8.43
C THR A 57 6.56 -11.98 -9.45
N GLU A 58 6.00 -12.38 -10.58
CA GLU A 58 5.54 -11.44 -11.62
C GLU A 58 4.43 -10.51 -11.11
N LEU A 59 3.49 -11.04 -10.34
CA LEU A 59 2.43 -10.26 -9.71
C LEU A 59 3.00 -9.31 -8.65
N LYS A 60 4.01 -9.76 -7.88
CA LYS A 60 4.73 -8.91 -6.93
C LYS A 60 5.42 -7.72 -7.63
N VAL A 61 6.10 -7.94 -8.74
CA VAL A 61 6.78 -6.87 -9.50
C VAL A 61 5.78 -5.84 -10.02
N LYS A 62 4.63 -6.29 -10.54
CA LYS A 62 3.54 -5.39 -10.98
C LYS A 62 2.99 -4.57 -9.82
N LEU A 63 2.78 -5.20 -8.66
CA LEU A 63 2.29 -4.53 -7.46
C LEU A 63 3.27 -3.45 -6.99
N ASP A 64 4.56 -3.77 -6.90
CA ASP A 64 5.61 -2.83 -6.52
C ASP A 64 5.70 -1.63 -7.48
N ARG A 65 5.54 -1.88 -8.79
CA ARG A 65 5.50 -0.80 -9.79
C ARG A 65 4.30 0.11 -9.57
N CYS A 66 3.13 -0.44 -9.31
CA CYS A 66 1.92 0.32 -9.04
C CYS A 66 2.07 1.20 -7.79
N PHE A 67 2.59 0.65 -6.69
CA PHE A 67 2.83 1.41 -5.46
C PHE A 67 3.85 2.53 -5.63
N ARG A 68 4.91 2.32 -6.43
CA ARG A 68 5.86 3.38 -6.75
C ARG A 68 5.20 4.52 -7.51
N GLN A 69 4.34 4.21 -8.48
CA GLN A 69 3.61 5.21 -9.27
C GLN A 69 2.62 5.99 -8.39
N GLU A 70 1.82 5.29 -7.59
CA GLU A 70 0.86 5.94 -6.69
C GLU A 70 1.57 6.85 -5.67
N LYS A 71 2.68 6.39 -5.11
CA LYS A 71 3.50 7.19 -4.19
C LYS A 71 4.08 8.43 -4.88
N ALA A 72 4.50 8.31 -6.13
CA ALA A 72 5.00 9.45 -6.92
C ALA A 72 3.89 10.48 -7.18
N LEU A 73 2.68 10.04 -7.54
CA LEU A 73 1.53 10.91 -7.77
C LEU A 73 1.11 11.66 -6.49
N LYS A 74 0.98 10.94 -5.37
CA LYS A 74 0.67 11.55 -4.07
C LYS A 74 1.75 12.55 -3.64
N ARG A 75 3.03 12.24 -3.85
CA ARG A 75 4.13 13.16 -3.56
C ARG A 75 4.07 14.44 -4.40
N LYS A 76 3.72 14.33 -5.68
CA LYS A 76 3.56 15.48 -6.57
C LYS A 76 2.41 16.38 -6.12
N ALA A 77 1.24 15.79 -5.83
CA ALA A 77 0.08 16.52 -5.33
C ALA A 77 0.38 17.24 -4.00
N ASN A 78 0.97 16.52 -3.04
CA ASN A 78 1.34 17.10 -1.75
C ASN A 78 2.39 18.22 -1.89
N PHE A 79 3.30 18.11 -2.85
CA PHE A 79 4.30 19.15 -3.12
C PHE A 79 3.66 20.43 -3.66
N GLU A 80 2.73 20.29 -4.62
CA GLU A 80 1.99 21.43 -5.17
C GLU A 80 1.11 22.11 -4.11
N GLU A 81 0.41 21.33 -3.27
CA GLU A 81 -0.37 21.86 -2.16
C GLU A 81 0.50 22.55 -1.11
N SER A 82 1.62 21.93 -0.73
CA SER A 82 2.57 22.51 0.22
C SER A 82 3.15 23.82 -0.30
N LYS A 83 3.43 23.92 -1.60
CA LYS A 83 3.90 25.15 -2.23
C LYS A 83 2.85 26.25 -2.14
N LYS A 84 1.59 25.96 -2.53
CA LYS A 84 0.47 26.92 -2.44
C LYS A 84 0.23 27.38 -1.01
N LEU A 85 0.26 26.45 -0.05
CA LEU A 85 0.09 26.76 1.37
C LEU A 85 1.24 27.64 1.88
N LYS A 86 2.48 27.32 1.52
CA LYS A 86 3.66 28.11 1.90
C LYS A 86 3.57 29.55 1.35
N GLU A 87 3.18 29.72 0.09
CA GLU A 87 3.00 31.04 -0.52
C GLU A 87 1.92 31.86 0.21
N ARG A 88 0.77 31.24 0.52
CA ARG A 88 -0.32 31.89 1.29
C ARG A 88 0.13 32.32 2.70
N LEU A 89 0.84 31.43 3.40
CA LEU A 89 1.35 31.72 4.75
C LEU A 89 2.41 32.82 4.74
N GLN A 90 3.24 32.88 3.70
CA GLN A 90 4.22 33.95 3.54
C GLN A 90 3.57 35.30 3.26
N ALA A 91 2.54 35.35 2.41
CA ALA A 91 1.77 36.58 2.16
C ALA A 91 1.11 37.08 3.45
N TYR A 92 0.38 36.19 4.15
CA TYR A 92 -0.25 36.52 5.43
C TYR A 92 0.76 37.02 6.47
N ARG A 93 1.95 36.40 6.57
CA ARG A 93 2.99 36.84 7.50
C ARG A 93 3.51 38.24 7.18
N LYS A 94 3.63 38.61 5.90
CA LYS A 94 4.05 39.96 5.48
C LYS A 94 3.00 41.00 5.85
N GLU A 95 1.75 40.75 5.51
CA GLU A 95 0.62 41.64 5.85
C GLU A 95 0.52 41.86 7.37
N MET A 96 0.70 40.82 8.17
CA MET A 96 0.70 40.92 9.63
C MET A 96 1.88 41.74 10.16
N ASN A 97 3.06 41.58 9.58
CA ASN A 97 4.25 42.35 9.97
C ASN A 97 4.11 43.85 9.65
N GLU A 98 3.53 44.17 8.50
CA GLU A 98 3.23 45.55 8.08
C GLU A 98 2.21 46.21 9.02
N LYS A 99 1.13 45.50 9.39
CA LYS A 99 0.12 46.01 10.35
C LYS A 99 0.63 46.21 11.77
N SER A 100 1.68 45.50 12.17
CA SER A 100 2.29 45.66 13.51
C SER A 100 3.31 46.81 13.59
N GLN A 101 3.57 47.50 12.48
CA GLN A 101 4.47 48.66 12.41
C GLN A 101 3.72 50.01 12.34
N ASP A 102 2.38 49.97 12.24
CA ASP A 102 1.46 51.10 12.46
C ASP A 102 0.89 51.06 13.90
#